data_AF-A0A197K4W1-F1
#
_entry.id   AF-A0A197K4W1-F1
#
_cell.length_a   1.000
_cell.length_b   1.000
_cell.length_c   1.000
_cell.angle_alpha   90.00
_cell.angle_beta   90.00
_cell.angle_gamma   90.00
#
_symmetry.space_group_name_H-M   'P 1'
#
loop_
_entity.id
_entity.type
_entity.pdbx_description
1 polymer ?
#
loop_
_entity_poly.entity_id
_entity_poly.type
_entity_poly.pdbx_seq_one_letter_code
_entity_poly.pdbx_strand_id
1 'polypeptide(L)'
;VKVVAFSPDGKLFAVVLFNGLATYDTMTWTRVRKHKVQSEVLSIAFSPNNRHLALGNRYGACRLLDINCETLLVMEGHTRDVKSVAFSPCGKQIASASEDSTIRLWNSESGACLFVLNGHENPVLSVAYSADGRRLVSGSIDETIRVWDPKTGTPESDWVIPHVGHSRLAISADGRQFALFVSVSKDKLVRLWDPSSGQLISRLSGHNDQITTCTFSPNGQQIASGDGGGIIRLWEVNTNRSSSATHQLTASIRTVAYSHDGLGIFSIHDDNTMQSWDSSTGASGSIPSSPVFDVYSVALSPNGQLFASSCKNGNIQLLNVRTGVPDVKLEGHTDRVHSVAYSPCGKWILSGSRDKTARLWSGEVDRWSCVAVVSGYSGVVTSVAWNPVVPLEFVTGSDDGSVRVW
;
A
#
# COMPACT_ATOMS: atom_id res chain seq x y z
N VAL A 1 6.62 4.13 7.95
CA VAL A 1 6.57 3.77 6.51
C VAL A 1 6.03 4.97 5.77
N LYS A 2 6.72 5.45 4.71
CA LYS A 2 6.25 6.61 3.92
C LYS A 2 5.55 6.17 2.63
N VAL A 3 6.08 5.14 1.99
CA VAL A 3 5.55 4.60 0.73
C VAL A 3 5.81 3.11 0.69
N VAL A 4 4.96 2.39 -0.02
CA VAL A 4 4.97 0.95 -0.15
C VAL A 4 4.58 0.54 -1.57
N ALA A 5 5.19 -0.51 -2.11
CA ALA A 5 4.80 -1.12 -3.38
C ALA A 5 5.02 -2.63 -3.37
N PHE A 6 4.16 -3.37 -4.04
CA PHE A 6 4.37 -4.79 -4.35
C PHE A 6 4.98 -4.93 -5.75
N SER A 7 5.77 -5.97 -5.95
CA SER A 7 6.17 -6.36 -7.30
C SER A 7 4.96 -6.86 -8.09
N PRO A 8 4.93 -6.67 -9.42
CA PRO A 8 3.91 -7.22 -10.29
C PRO A 8 3.62 -8.71 -10.12
N ASP A 9 4.62 -9.55 -9.80
CA ASP A 9 4.40 -10.98 -9.52
C ASP A 9 3.94 -11.27 -8.08
N GLY A 10 3.78 -10.24 -7.27
CA GLY A 10 3.35 -10.32 -5.88
C GLY A 10 4.36 -10.96 -4.94
N LYS A 11 5.58 -11.31 -5.40
CA LYS A 11 6.61 -12.03 -4.61
C LYS A 11 7.50 -11.13 -3.77
N LEU A 12 7.59 -9.85 -4.12
CA LEU A 12 8.40 -8.87 -3.42
C LEU A 12 7.54 -7.69 -2.98
N PHE A 13 7.98 -7.07 -1.90
CA PHE A 13 7.36 -5.94 -1.25
C PHE A 13 8.42 -4.93 -0.85
N ALA A 14 8.35 -3.72 -1.39
CA ALA A 14 9.28 -2.65 -1.10
C ALA A 14 8.64 -1.64 -0.14
N VAL A 15 9.40 -1.26 0.89
CA VAL A 15 8.99 -0.31 1.92
C VAL A 15 10.02 0.79 2.04
N VAL A 16 9.57 2.02 1.91
CA VAL A 16 10.38 3.20 2.26
C VAL A 16 10.13 3.54 3.73
N LEU A 17 11.22 3.54 4.49
CA LEU A 17 11.30 4.02 5.87
C LEU A 17 11.97 5.39 5.89
N PHE A 18 11.86 6.10 7.02
CA PHE A 18 12.47 7.44 7.19
C PHE A 18 13.98 7.48 6.93
N ASN A 19 14.68 6.34 7.02
CA ASN A 19 16.13 6.23 6.91
C ASN A 19 16.61 5.24 5.84
N GLY A 20 15.72 4.75 4.96
CA GLY A 20 16.12 3.76 3.97
C GLY A 20 14.98 3.10 3.21
N LEU A 21 15.36 2.35 2.19
CA LEU A 21 14.50 1.45 1.43
C LEU A 21 14.78 0.03 1.90
N ALA A 22 13.74 -0.76 2.13
CA ALA A 22 13.85 -2.18 2.41
C ALA A 22 12.96 -2.96 1.45
N THR A 23 13.44 -4.10 0.99
CA THR A 23 12.66 -5.06 0.22
C THR A 23 12.44 -6.32 1.04
N TYR A 24 11.27 -6.91 0.88
CA TYR A 24 10.80 -8.10 1.58
C TYR A 24 10.30 -9.10 0.55
N ASP A 25 10.49 -10.39 0.80
CA ASP A 25 9.78 -11.42 0.06
C ASP A 25 8.39 -11.59 0.71
N THR A 26 7.34 -11.71 -0.08
CA THR A 26 5.94 -11.69 0.39
C THR A 26 5.42 -13.06 0.78
N MET A 27 6.07 -14.14 0.35
CA MET A 27 5.71 -15.51 0.72
C MET A 27 6.20 -15.85 2.14
N THR A 28 6.87 -14.90 2.78
CA THR A 28 8.10 -15.17 3.49
C THR A 28 8.33 -14.12 4.57
N TRP A 29 8.03 -12.87 4.21
CA TRP A 29 8.15 -11.64 4.98
C TRP A 29 9.53 -11.40 5.59
N THR A 30 10.55 -12.12 5.12
CA THR A 30 11.93 -11.73 5.42
C THR A 30 12.31 -10.48 4.69
N ARG A 31 13.06 -9.63 5.39
CA ARG A 31 13.76 -8.53 4.76
C ARG A 31 14.87 -9.10 3.89
N VAL A 32 14.70 -8.99 2.58
CA VAL A 32 15.69 -9.39 1.58
C VAL A 32 16.88 -8.44 1.65
N ARG A 33 16.65 -7.11 1.68
CA ARG A 33 17.74 -6.11 1.78
C ARG A 33 17.31 -4.81 2.46
N LYS A 34 18.30 -4.03 2.91
CA LYS A 34 18.15 -2.65 3.42
C LYS A 34 19.18 -1.75 2.73
N HIS A 35 18.71 -0.66 2.13
CA HIS A 35 19.54 0.34 1.49
C HIS A 35 19.32 1.72 2.13
N LYS A 36 20.41 2.42 2.43
CA LYS A 36 20.33 3.79 2.95
C LYS A 36 20.11 4.73 1.78
N VAL A 37 18.90 5.27 1.66
CA VAL A 37 18.61 6.23 0.59
C VAL A 37 19.20 7.59 0.93
N GLN A 38 19.82 8.23 -0.06
CA GLN A 38 20.50 9.52 0.09
C GLN A 38 19.55 10.72 0.22
N SER A 39 18.29 10.56 -0.20
CA SER A 39 17.22 11.56 -0.11
C SER A 39 15.90 10.90 0.33
N GLU A 40 14.98 11.70 0.85
CA GLU A 40 13.65 11.25 1.22
C GLU A 40 12.89 10.77 -0.02
N VAL A 41 12.41 9.52 0.00
CA VAL A 41 11.60 8.94 -1.08
C VAL A 41 10.12 9.23 -0.82
N LEU A 42 9.44 9.77 -1.83
CA LEU A 42 8.03 10.17 -1.80
C LEU A 42 7.15 9.26 -2.66
N SER A 43 7.72 8.56 -3.64
CA SER A 43 7.01 7.59 -4.47
C SER A 43 7.93 6.43 -4.89
N ILE A 44 7.35 5.25 -5.09
CA ILE A 44 8.06 4.04 -5.56
C ILE A 44 7.19 3.27 -6.57
N ALA A 45 7.83 2.70 -7.58
CA ALA A 45 7.20 1.79 -8.53
C ALA A 45 8.13 0.63 -8.89
N PHE A 46 7.59 -0.58 -9.00
CA PHE A 46 8.31 -1.72 -9.57
C PHE A 46 8.23 -1.70 -11.09
N SER A 47 9.30 -2.11 -11.75
CA SER A 47 9.30 -2.41 -13.17
C SER A 47 8.43 -3.63 -13.47
N PRO A 48 7.75 -3.70 -14.64
CA PRO A 48 6.90 -4.84 -15.03
C PRO A 48 7.60 -6.21 -15.03
N ASN A 49 8.93 -6.23 -15.22
CA ASN A 49 9.74 -7.44 -15.21
C ASN A 49 10.27 -7.84 -13.82
N ASN A 50 9.85 -7.14 -12.75
CA ASN A 50 10.29 -7.34 -11.37
C ASN A 50 11.79 -7.18 -11.12
N ARG A 51 12.55 -6.50 -11.98
CA ARG A 51 14.02 -6.36 -11.85
C ARG A 51 14.49 -5.01 -11.34
N HIS A 52 13.64 -4.00 -11.40
CA HIS A 52 14.00 -2.63 -11.07
C HIS A 52 12.95 -1.92 -10.21
N LEU A 53 13.41 -0.89 -9.50
CA LEU A 53 12.64 0.02 -8.67
C LEU A 53 12.88 1.45 -9.11
N ALA A 54 11.82 2.15 -9.52
CA ALA A 54 11.85 3.58 -9.73
C ALA A 54 11.46 4.29 -8.42
N LEU A 55 12.24 5.30 -8.03
CA LEU A 55 12.00 6.13 -6.86
C LEU A 55 11.81 7.58 -7.28
N GLY A 56 10.76 8.22 -6.77
CA GLY A 56 10.58 9.67 -6.80
C GLY A 56 10.98 10.27 -5.46
N ASN A 57 11.92 11.22 -5.45
CA ASN A 57 12.47 11.77 -4.22
C ASN A 57 12.06 13.23 -3.99
N ARG A 58 12.25 13.65 -2.74
CA ARG A 58 12.32 15.06 -2.35
C ARG A 58 13.46 15.73 -3.11
N TYR A 59 13.25 16.99 -3.50
CA TYR A 59 14.20 17.81 -4.27
C TYR A 59 14.42 17.38 -5.74
N GLY A 60 13.46 16.68 -6.36
CA GLY A 60 13.41 16.55 -7.82
C GLY A 60 14.19 15.39 -8.45
N ALA A 61 15.03 14.69 -7.70
CA ALA A 61 15.73 13.53 -8.24
C ALA A 61 14.78 12.33 -8.39
N CYS A 62 14.83 11.67 -9.55
CA CYS A 62 14.34 10.30 -9.71
C CYS A 62 15.52 9.33 -9.70
N ARG A 63 15.32 8.12 -9.18
CA ARG A 63 16.36 7.08 -9.19
C ARG A 63 15.81 5.77 -9.69
N LEU A 64 16.61 5.06 -10.48
CA LEU A 64 16.36 3.68 -10.86
C LEU A 64 17.33 2.79 -10.08
N LEU A 65 16.79 1.85 -9.34
CA LEU A 65 17.55 0.84 -8.61
C LEU A 65 17.29 -0.54 -9.23
N ASP A 66 18.24 -1.45 -9.10
CA ASP A 66 17.95 -2.87 -9.28
C ASP A 66 17.21 -3.45 -8.05
N ILE A 67 16.78 -4.72 -8.10
CA ILE A 67 16.16 -5.37 -6.95
C ILE A 67 17.09 -5.53 -5.74
N ASN A 68 18.41 -5.41 -5.94
CA ASN A 68 19.39 -5.43 -4.86
C ASN A 68 19.52 -4.06 -4.18
N CYS A 69 18.70 -3.09 -4.60
CA CYS A 69 18.71 -1.70 -4.17
C CYS A 69 20.02 -0.96 -4.51
N GLU A 70 20.72 -1.38 -5.56
CA GLU A 70 21.86 -0.66 -6.10
C GLU A 70 21.37 0.39 -7.11
N THR A 71 21.86 1.63 -7.00
CA THR A 71 21.45 2.70 -7.92
C THR A 71 22.08 2.45 -9.29
N LEU A 72 21.23 2.22 -10.28
CA LEU A 72 21.62 2.07 -11.68
C LEU A 72 21.66 3.42 -12.39
N LEU A 73 20.62 4.25 -12.19
CA LEU A 73 20.48 5.54 -12.84
C LEU A 73 20.03 6.61 -11.85
N VAL A 74 20.51 7.84 -12.05
CA VAL A 74 20.01 9.05 -11.40
C VAL A 74 19.49 9.97 -12.50
N MET A 75 18.22 10.30 -12.43
CA MET A 75 17.50 11.11 -13.40
C MET A 75 17.21 12.47 -12.76
N GLU A 76 17.98 13.47 -13.16
CA GLU A 76 17.91 14.84 -12.64
C GLU A 76 17.21 15.76 -13.63
N GLY A 77 16.40 16.70 -13.12
CA GLY A 77 15.75 17.71 -13.96
C GLY A 77 14.50 18.34 -13.35
N HIS A 78 13.79 17.64 -12.46
CA HIS A 78 12.73 18.31 -11.70
C HIS A 78 13.32 19.31 -10.71
N THR A 79 12.63 20.42 -10.49
CA THR A 79 13.10 21.49 -9.58
C THR A 79 12.47 21.42 -8.20
N ARG A 80 11.45 20.56 -8.02
CA ARG A 80 10.75 20.33 -6.76
C ARG A 80 10.43 18.84 -6.57
N ASP A 81 9.84 18.50 -5.43
CA ASP A 81 9.52 17.13 -5.02
C ASP A 81 8.81 16.31 -6.08
N VAL A 82 9.30 15.09 -6.32
CA VAL A 82 8.66 14.12 -7.21
C VAL A 82 7.62 13.34 -6.42
N LYS A 83 6.34 13.58 -6.68
CA LYS A 83 5.22 13.00 -5.90
C LYS A 83 4.76 11.65 -6.41
N SER A 84 5.03 11.32 -7.66
CA SER A 84 4.62 10.05 -8.25
C SER A 84 5.58 9.61 -9.34
N VAL A 85 5.88 8.31 -9.38
CA VAL A 85 6.61 7.66 -10.46
C VAL A 85 5.85 6.43 -10.98
N ALA A 86 5.96 6.15 -12.26
CA ALA A 86 5.34 4.98 -12.89
C ALA A 86 6.21 4.44 -14.03
N PHE A 87 6.27 3.11 -14.18
CA PHE A 87 6.85 2.49 -15.38
C PHE A 87 5.81 2.40 -16.49
N SER A 88 6.28 2.51 -17.74
CA SER A 88 5.47 2.07 -18.87
C SER A 88 5.30 0.54 -18.84
N PRO A 89 4.22 -0.02 -19.40
CA PRO A 89 3.97 -1.46 -19.39
C PRO A 89 5.06 -2.28 -20.09
N CYS A 90 5.71 -1.71 -21.11
CA CYS A 90 6.85 -2.33 -21.77
C CYS A 90 8.17 -2.20 -20.99
N GLY A 91 8.16 -1.46 -19.88
CA GLY A 91 9.32 -1.23 -19.01
C GLY A 91 10.39 -0.29 -19.58
N LYS A 92 10.20 0.26 -20.78
CA LYS A 92 11.20 1.09 -21.50
C LYS A 92 11.19 2.57 -21.12
N GLN A 93 10.14 3.01 -20.43
CA GLN A 93 10.02 4.40 -19.99
C GLN A 93 9.62 4.47 -18.52
N ILE A 94 10.07 5.53 -17.85
CA ILE A 94 9.62 5.92 -16.52
C ILE A 94 8.97 7.29 -16.64
N ALA A 95 7.79 7.47 -16.07
CA ALA A 95 7.16 8.77 -15.90
C ALA A 95 7.35 9.25 -14.46
N SER A 96 7.60 10.55 -14.28
CA SER A 96 7.66 11.20 -12.97
C SER A 96 6.81 12.47 -12.96
N ALA A 97 5.99 12.63 -11.93
CA ALA A 97 5.19 13.83 -11.68
C ALA A 97 5.71 14.60 -10.47
N SER A 98 5.76 15.93 -10.56
CA SER A 98 6.42 16.78 -9.56
C SER A 98 5.59 17.99 -9.13
N GLU A 99 5.94 18.52 -7.95
CA GLU A 99 5.51 19.83 -7.46
C GLU A 99 5.98 21.02 -8.31
N ASP A 100 6.86 20.80 -9.29
CA ASP A 100 7.25 21.83 -10.26
C ASP A 100 6.25 22.01 -11.41
N SER A 101 5.06 21.39 -11.28
CA SER A 101 3.96 21.42 -12.25
C SER A 101 4.25 20.69 -13.57
N THR A 102 5.36 19.94 -13.65
CA THR A 102 5.72 19.18 -14.85
C THR A 102 5.63 17.67 -14.63
N ILE A 103 5.51 16.95 -15.75
CA ILE A 103 5.77 15.52 -15.82
C ILE A 103 6.99 15.31 -16.70
N ARG A 104 7.87 14.39 -16.34
CA ARG A 104 9.01 14.00 -17.18
C ARG A 104 8.93 12.54 -17.56
N LEU A 105 9.23 12.25 -18.83
CA LEU A 105 9.39 10.90 -19.34
C LEU A 105 10.86 10.61 -19.53
N TRP A 106 11.31 9.49 -18.98
CA TRP A 106 12.69 9.06 -18.98
C TRP A 106 12.84 7.74 -19.71
N ASN A 107 13.94 7.57 -20.42
CA ASN A 107 14.35 6.26 -20.91
C ASN A 107 14.84 5.43 -19.72
N SER A 108 14.28 4.23 -19.51
CA SER A 108 14.62 3.39 -18.35
C SER A 108 15.98 2.70 -18.45
N GLU A 109 16.59 2.64 -19.64
CA GLU A 109 17.90 2.04 -19.87
C GLU A 109 19.03 3.07 -19.74
N SER A 110 18.86 4.26 -20.34
CA SER A 110 19.88 5.30 -20.37
C SER A 110 19.72 6.39 -19.32
N GLY A 111 18.52 6.53 -18.74
CA GLY A 111 18.18 7.63 -17.83
C GLY A 111 17.98 8.97 -18.53
N ALA A 112 18.06 9.02 -19.85
CA ALA A 112 17.86 10.25 -20.62
C ALA A 112 16.42 10.75 -20.48
N CYS A 113 16.26 12.06 -20.27
CA CYS A 113 14.94 12.71 -20.35
C CYS A 113 14.49 12.73 -21.81
N LEU A 114 13.43 11.99 -22.12
CA LEU A 114 12.83 11.92 -23.45
C LEU A 114 11.93 13.13 -23.69
N PHE A 115 11.08 13.45 -22.71
CA PHE A 115 10.10 14.53 -22.83
C PHE A 115 9.89 15.24 -21.48
N VAL A 116 9.64 16.54 -21.57
CA VAL A 116 9.13 17.36 -20.46
C VAL A 116 7.73 17.81 -20.83
N LEU A 117 6.74 17.24 -20.15
CA LEU A 117 5.33 17.50 -20.42
C LEU A 117 4.90 18.72 -19.60
N ASN A 118 4.69 19.83 -20.32
CA ASN A 118 4.22 21.09 -19.78
C ASN A 118 2.73 21.24 -20.08
N GLY A 119 1.95 21.74 -19.12
CA GLY A 119 0.53 22.03 -19.32
C GLY A 119 -0.29 22.12 -18.04
N HIS A 120 0.13 21.45 -16.96
CA HIS A 120 -0.44 21.70 -15.65
C HIS A 120 0.03 23.06 -15.10
N GLU A 121 -0.88 23.80 -14.47
CA GLU A 121 -0.59 25.12 -13.90
C GLU A 121 -0.13 25.03 -12.44
N ASN A 122 -0.45 23.92 -11.77
CA ASN A 122 -0.14 23.65 -10.37
C ASN A 122 0.56 22.28 -10.21
N PRO A 123 1.08 21.97 -9.01
CA PRO A 123 1.73 20.69 -8.71
C PRO A 123 1.01 19.46 -9.25
N VAL A 124 1.76 18.60 -9.94
CA VAL A 124 1.27 17.30 -10.41
C VAL A 124 1.52 16.28 -9.31
N LEU A 125 0.44 15.66 -8.84
CA LEU A 125 0.46 14.77 -7.67
C LEU A 125 0.58 13.30 -8.05
N SER A 126 0.15 12.94 -9.26
CA SER A 126 0.05 11.54 -9.68
C SER A 126 0.22 11.38 -11.18
N VAL A 127 0.87 10.29 -11.59
CA VAL A 127 1.04 9.89 -12.99
C VAL A 127 0.86 8.39 -13.17
N ALA A 128 0.27 7.97 -14.29
CA ALA A 128 0.03 6.57 -14.61
C ALA A 128 0.07 6.32 -16.13
N TYR A 129 0.56 5.15 -16.55
CA TYR A 129 0.42 4.70 -17.93
C TYR A 129 -0.86 3.88 -18.13
N SER A 130 -1.44 3.94 -19.32
CA SER A 130 -2.41 2.95 -19.79
C SER A 130 -1.75 1.57 -19.98
N ALA A 131 -2.53 0.48 -19.94
CA ALA A 131 -2.01 -0.89 -19.96
C ALA A 131 -1.37 -1.26 -21.30
N ASP A 132 -1.89 -0.67 -22.39
CA ASP A 132 -1.31 -0.78 -23.72
C ASP A 132 -0.10 0.17 -23.93
N GLY A 133 0.21 1.00 -22.93
CA GLY A 133 1.29 1.99 -22.95
C GLY A 133 1.09 3.12 -23.95
N ARG A 134 -0.11 3.26 -24.55
CA ARG A 134 -0.39 4.27 -25.57
C ARG A 134 -0.65 5.64 -24.98
N ARG A 135 -1.00 5.72 -23.70
CA ARG A 135 -1.38 6.96 -23.03
C ARG A 135 -0.74 7.07 -21.67
N LEU A 136 -0.50 8.30 -21.26
CA LEU A 136 -0.12 8.67 -19.92
C LEU A 136 -1.20 9.60 -19.36
N VAL A 137 -1.55 9.44 -18.09
CA VAL A 137 -2.55 10.25 -17.40
C VAL A 137 -1.90 10.90 -16.19
N SER A 138 -2.23 12.16 -15.93
CA SER A 138 -1.76 12.90 -14.77
C SER A 138 -2.88 13.63 -14.04
N GLY A 139 -2.77 13.68 -12.71
CA GLY A 139 -3.68 14.44 -11.84
C GLY A 139 -2.92 15.54 -11.09
N SER A 140 -3.52 16.73 -11.04
CA SER A 140 -2.88 17.95 -10.52
C SER A 140 -3.77 18.68 -9.51
N ILE A 141 -3.15 19.59 -8.74
CA ILE A 141 -3.83 20.56 -7.87
C ILE A 141 -4.57 21.64 -8.69
N ASP A 142 -4.29 21.79 -9.99
CA ASP A 142 -5.02 22.72 -10.88
C ASP A 142 -6.44 22.26 -11.24
N GLU A 143 -6.93 21.23 -10.57
CA GLU A 143 -8.26 20.69 -10.79
C GLU A 143 -8.47 20.14 -12.22
N THR A 144 -7.37 19.81 -12.92
CA THR A 144 -7.41 19.12 -14.21
C THR A 144 -6.73 17.75 -14.19
N ILE A 145 -7.29 16.83 -14.97
CA ILE A 145 -6.62 15.61 -15.37
C ILE A 145 -6.22 15.79 -16.82
N ARG A 146 -5.00 15.43 -17.16
CA ARG A 146 -4.50 15.52 -18.53
C ARG A 146 -4.08 14.16 -19.04
N VAL A 147 -4.34 13.93 -20.32
CA VAL A 147 -3.88 12.76 -21.06
C VAL A 147 -2.77 13.20 -22.02
N TRP A 148 -1.74 12.39 -22.12
CA TRP A 148 -0.57 12.65 -22.93
C TRP A 148 -0.26 11.44 -23.80
N ASP A 149 0.25 11.69 -25.00
CA ASP A 149 0.89 10.66 -25.81
C ASP A 149 2.36 10.51 -25.34
N PRO A 150 2.74 9.36 -24.75
CA PRO A 150 4.09 9.14 -24.24
C PRO A 150 5.14 8.92 -25.34
N LYS A 151 4.73 8.73 -26.60
CA LYS A 151 5.64 8.59 -27.75
C LYS A 151 6.09 9.94 -28.30
N THR A 152 5.22 10.93 -28.25
CA THR A 152 5.49 12.27 -28.78
C THR A 152 5.73 13.30 -27.67
N GLY A 153 5.31 13.01 -26.43
CA GLY A 153 5.37 13.93 -25.32
C GLY A 153 4.40 15.10 -25.44
N THR A 154 3.34 14.96 -26.23
CA THR A 154 2.35 16.03 -26.45
C THR A 154 1.06 15.75 -25.67
N PRO A 155 0.39 16.79 -25.14
CA PRO A 155 -0.94 16.64 -24.57
C PRO A 155 -1.92 16.23 -25.67
N GLU A 156 -2.84 15.33 -25.36
CA GLU A 156 -4.01 15.13 -26.21
C GLU A 156 -4.99 16.29 -25.91
N SER A 157 -5.03 17.29 -26.81
CA SER A 157 -5.70 18.59 -26.57
C SER A 157 -7.19 18.49 -26.22
N ASP A 158 -7.85 17.44 -26.69
CA ASP A 158 -9.28 17.20 -26.45
C ASP A 158 -9.54 16.52 -25.09
N TRP A 159 -8.48 16.16 -24.37
CA TRP A 159 -8.49 15.34 -23.14
C TRP A 159 -7.98 16.09 -21.91
N VAL A 160 -8.39 17.35 -21.75
CA VAL A 160 -8.32 18.05 -20.47
C VAL A 160 -9.63 17.85 -19.73
N ILE A 161 -9.60 16.98 -18.73
CA ILE A 161 -10.79 16.64 -17.97
C ILE A 161 -10.82 17.52 -16.71
N PRO A 162 -11.80 18.44 -16.59
CA PRO A 162 -12.00 19.16 -15.35
C PRO A 162 -12.47 18.19 -14.26
N HIS A 163 -11.91 18.34 -13.07
CA HIS A 163 -12.39 17.71 -11.84
C HIS A 163 -12.49 18.78 -10.74
N VAL A 164 -12.79 18.38 -9.50
CA VAL A 164 -12.88 19.31 -8.37
C VAL A 164 -11.94 18.82 -7.26
N GLY A 165 -11.02 19.65 -6.78
CA GLY A 165 -10.12 19.34 -5.66
C GLY A 165 -8.84 18.54 -5.98
N HIS A 166 -8.18 18.00 -4.95
CA HIS A 166 -6.83 17.42 -5.07
C HIS A 166 -6.83 15.99 -5.61
N SER A 167 -6.09 15.73 -6.68
CA SER A 167 -6.09 14.43 -7.36
C SER A 167 -5.02 13.44 -6.96
N ARG A 168 -5.46 12.24 -6.54
CA ARG A 168 -4.65 11.02 -6.49
C ARG A 168 -5.27 9.97 -7.43
N LEU A 169 -4.43 9.26 -8.17
CA LEU A 169 -4.81 8.17 -9.07
C LEU A 169 -4.53 6.82 -8.38
N ALA A 170 -5.37 5.82 -8.62
CA ALA A 170 -5.13 4.42 -8.24
C ALA A 170 -5.13 3.54 -9.50
N ILE A 171 -4.28 2.51 -9.52
CA ILE A 171 -3.99 1.65 -10.67
C ILE A 171 -4.28 0.19 -10.26
N SER A 172 -4.87 -0.63 -11.15
CA SER A 172 -5.08 -2.06 -10.88
C SER A 172 -3.74 -2.84 -10.93
N ALA A 173 -3.65 -3.92 -10.16
CA ALA A 173 -2.37 -4.62 -9.94
C ALA A 173 -1.92 -5.55 -11.09
N ASP A 174 -2.79 -5.87 -12.05
CA ASP A 174 -2.54 -6.95 -13.04
C ASP A 174 -2.09 -6.47 -14.43
N GLY A 175 -2.07 -5.16 -14.67
CA GLY A 175 -1.64 -4.57 -15.95
C GLY A 175 -2.43 -5.01 -17.19
N ARG A 176 -3.62 -5.63 -17.04
CA ARG A 176 -4.46 -6.11 -18.17
C ARG A 176 -5.82 -5.43 -18.29
N GLN A 177 -6.25 -4.67 -17.28
CA GLN A 177 -7.38 -3.75 -17.37
C GLN A 177 -7.07 -2.49 -16.57
N PHE A 178 -7.37 -1.31 -17.11
CA PHE A 178 -7.37 -0.08 -16.30
C PHE A 178 -8.68 0.66 -16.45
N ALA A 179 -9.09 1.18 -15.31
CA ALA A 179 -10.29 1.94 -15.13
C ALA A 179 -9.82 3.14 -14.25
N LEU A 180 -9.89 4.32 -14.86
CA LEU A 180 -9.33 5.60 -14.40
C LEU A 180 -10.13 6.08 -13.19
N PHE A 181 -9.50 6.51 -12.10
CA PHE A 181 -10.21 7.25 -11.06
C PHE A 181 -9.44 8.46 -10.62
N VAL A 182 -10.17 9.57 -10.57
CA VAL A 182 -9.66 10.84 -10.11
C VAL A 182 -10.47 11.25 -8.89
N SER A 183 -9.71 11.36 -7.80
CA SER A 183 -9.87 12.22 -6.65
C SER A 183 -11.18 12.13 -5.88
N VAL A 184 -11.08 11.75 -4.60
CA VAL A 184 -11.22 12.61 -3.41
C VAL A 184 -11.76 14.03 -3.68
N SER A 185 -12.78 14.12 -4.50
CA SER A 185 -13.37 15.36 -4.90
C SER A 185 -14.23 15.86 -3.75
N LYS A 186 -14.27 17.18 -3.57
CA LYS A 186 -15.27 17.82 -2.70
C LYS A 186 -16.71 17.49 -3.15
N ASP A 187 -16.89 17.04 -4.40
CA ASP A 187 -18.18 16.61 -4.94
C ASP A 187 -18.59 15.18 -4.56
N LYS A 188 -17.73 14.43 -3.85
CA LYS A 188 -18.07 13.12 -3.26
C LYS A 188 -18.37 12.03 -4.30
N LEU A 189 -17.87 12.19 -5.53
CA LEU A 189 -18.03 11.20 -6.60
C LEU A 189 -16.76 10.40 -6.83
N VAL A 190 -16.90 9.09 -7.02
CA VAL A 190 -15.86 8.25 -7.61
C VAL A 190 -16.11 8.22 -9.13
N ARG A 191 -15.17 8.69 -9.95
CA ARG A 191 -15.37 8.80 -11.42
C ARG A 191 -14.54 7.80 -12.19
N LEU A 192 -15.20 6.90 -12.90
CA LEU A 192 -14.56 5.87 -13.68
C LEU A 192 -14.34 6.34 -15.12
N TRP A 193 -13.12 6.26 -15.63
CA TRP A 193 -12.85 6.53 -17.04
C TRP A 193 -12.17 5.37 -17.75
N ASP A 194 -12.36 5.32 -19.06
CA ASP A 194 -11.67 4.43 -19.96
C ASP A 194 -10.34 5.09 -20.32
N PRO A 195 -9.18 4.51 -20.02
CA PRO A 195 -7.89 5.09 -20.39
C PRO A 195 -7.64 5.05 -21.91
N SER A 196 -8.22 4.08 -22.62
CA SER A 196 -7.98 3.85 -24.06
C SER A 196 -8.78 4.79 -24.95
N SER A 197 -10.05 5.03 -24.62
CA SER A 197 -10.86 6.05 -25.28
C SER A 197 -10.71 7.40 -24.60
N GLY A 198 -10.44 7.42 -23.29
CA GLY A 198 -10.43 8.59 -22.42
C GLY A 198 -11.81 8.84 -21.77
N GLN A 199 -12.89 8.22 -22.27
CA GLN A 199 -14.26 8.60 -21.94
C GLN A 199 -14.63 8.25 -20.50
N LEU A 200 -15.53 9.04 -19.92
CA LEU A 200 -16.12 8.72 -18.62
C LEU A 200 -17.02 7.48 -18.77
N ILE A 201 -16.60 6.37 -18.18
CA ILE A 201 -17.42 5.15 -18.11
C ILE A 201 -18.53 5.33 -17.06
N SER A 202 -18.22 5.98 -15.93
CA SER A 202 -19.18 6.06 -14.83
C SER A 202 -18.96 7.20 -13.84
N ARG A 203 -20.06 7.68 -13.28
CA ARG A 203 -20.07 8.49 -12.05
C ARG A 203 -20.69 7.67 -10.94
N LEU A 204 -19.84 7.19 -10.04
CA LEU A 204 -20.22 6.40 -8.88
C LEU A 204 -20.55 7.38 -7.75
N SER A 205 -21.83 7.77 -7.70
CA SER A 205 -22.39 8.68 -6.71
C SER A 205 -22.94 7.94 -5.50
N GLY A 206 -22.76 8.51 -4.31
CA GLY A 206 -23.39 7.99 -3.08
C GLY A 206 -22.62 8.27 -1.80
N HIS A 207 -21.37 8.71 -1.87
CA HIS A 207 -20.68 9.17 -0.67
C HIS A 207 -21.29 10.46 -0.16
N ASN A 208 -21.48 10.52 1.17
CA ASN A 208 -22.10 11.67 1.83
C ASN A 208 -21.04 12.64 2.36
N ASP A 209 -19.76 12.25 2.32
CA ASP A 209 -18.61 13.07 2.68
C ASP A 209 -17.49 12.95 1.64
N GLN A 210 -16.41 13.72 1.82
CA GLN A 210 -15.23 13.65 0.97
C GLN A 210 -14.65 12.23 0.99
N ILE A 211 -14.52 11.62 -0.18
CA ILE A 211 -13.84 10.34 -0.35
C ILE A 211 -12.40 10.53 0.04
N THR A 212 -11.85 9.74 0.94
CA THR A 212 -10.47 9.87 1.43
C THR A 212 -9.53 8.88 0.74
N THR A 213 -10.08 7.77 0.26
CA THR A 213 -9.31 6.64 -0.27
C THR A 213 -10.15 5.82 -1.26
N CYS A 214 -9.49 5.21 -2.24
CA CYS A 214 -10.08 4.19 -3.09
C CYS A 214 -9.01 3.19 -3.56
N THR A 215 -9.43 1.94 -3.80
CA THR A 215 -8.58 0.88 -4.32
C THR A 215 -9.38 -0.09 -5.17
N PHE A 216 -8.73 -0.72 -6.15
CA PHE A 216 -9.30 -1.85 -6.89
C PHE A 216 -9.16 -3.16 -6.12
N SER A 217 -10.07 -4.08 -6.42
CA SER A 217 -9.85 -5.50 -6.18
C SER A 217 -8.69 -6.01 -7.04
N PRO A 218 -7.98 -7.08 -6.61
CA PRO A 218 -6.87 -7.66 -7.37
C PRO A 218 -7.23 -8.07 -8.80
N ASN A 219 -8.49 -8.46 -9.04
CA ASN A 219 -9.02 -8.85 -10.35
C ASN A 219 -9.58 -7.68 -11.17
N GLY A 220 -9.53 -6.44 -10.67
CA GLY A 220 -9.97 -5.23 -11.37
C GLY A 220 -11.49 -5.09 -11.56
N GLN A 221 -12.31 -6.02 -11.04
CA GLN A 221 -13.76 -6.03 -11.26
C GLN A 221 -14.53 -5.15 -10.26
N GLN A 222 -13.94 -4.87 -9.10
CA GLN A 222 -14.55 -4.06 -8.06
C GLN A 222 -13.64 -2.91 -7.61
N ILE A 223 -14.27 -1.86 -7.10
CA ILE A 223 -13.59 -0.76 -6.39
C ILE A 223 -14.15 -0.66 -4.98
N ALA A 224 -13.26 -0.51 -4.01
CA ALA A 224 -13.61 -0.09 -2.66
C ALA A 224 -13.23 1.38 -2.48
N SER A 225 -14.16 2.20 -1.99
CA SER A 225 -13.88 3.59 -1.60
C SER A 225 -14.38 3.88 -0.19
N GLY A 226 -13.63 4.70 0.54
CA GLY A 226 -13.99 5.17 1.87
C GLY A 226 -14.09 6.69 1.90
N ASP A 227 -15.01 7.23 2.72
CA ASP A 227 -15.17 8.67 2.92
C ASP A 227 -14.92 9.14 4.37
N GLY A 228 -14.85 10.47 4.53
CA GLY A 228 -14.69 11.16 5.81
C GLY A 228 -15.88 11.00 6.77
N GLY A 229 -17.02 10.54 6.26
CA GLY A 229 -18.22 10.23 7.04
C GLY A 229 -18.24 8.80 7.57
N GLY A 230 -17.16 8.04 7.36
CA GLY A 230 -17.04 6.66 7.82
C GLY A 230 -17.79 5.65 6.93
N ILE A 231 -18.16 6.02 5.70
CA ILE A 231 -18.88 5.14 4.78
C ILE A 231 -17.90 4.46 3.83
N ILE A 232 -17.94 3.14 3.76
CA ILE A 232 -17.33 2.36 2.68
C ILE A 232 -18.37 2.04 1.62
N ARG A 233 -17.96 2.11 0.36
CA ARG A 233 -18.76 1.66 -0.77
C ARG A 233 -17.96 0.73 -1.65
N LEU A 234 -18.63 -0.33 -2.08
CA LEU A 234 -18.13 -1.25 -3.09
C LEU A 234 -18.87 -1.00 -4.40
N TRP A 235 -18.11 -0.98 -5.48
CA TRP A 235 -18.60 -0.64 -6.81
C TRP A 235 -18.21 -1.72 -7.79
N GLU A 236 -19.19 -2.26 -8.51
CA GLU A 236 -18.95 -3.16 -9.63
C GLU A 236 -18.64 -2.36 -10.88
N VAL A 237 -17.45 -2.57 -11.44
CA VAL A 237 -16.91 -1.81 -12.58
C VAL A 237 -17.79 -1.95 -13.83
N ASN A 238 -18.36 -3.13 -14.06
CA ASN A 238 -19.09 -3.43 -15.31
C ASN A 238 -20.58 -3.06 -15.29
N THR A 239 -21.16 -2.86 -14.11
CA THR A 239 -22.62 -2.65 -13.99
C THR A 239 -23.01 -1.27 -13.52
N ASN A 240 -22.04 -0.42 -13.15
CA ASN A 240 -22.28 0.88 -12.50
C ASN A 240 -23.21 0.79 -11.29
N ARG A 241 -23.31 -0.40 -10.68
CA ARG A 241 -24.10 -0.62 -9.47
C ARG A 241 -23.16 -0.56 -8.28
N SER A 242 -23.55 0.24 -7.28
CA SER A 242 -23.02 0.04 -5.93
C SER A 242 -23.59 -1.26 -5.37
N SER A 243 -22.76 -2.20 -4.95
CA SER A 243 -23.18 -3.22 -4.00
C SER A 243 -23.19 -2.55 -2.62
N SER A 244 -24.37 -2.06 -2.23
CA SER A 244 -24.52 -1.24 -1.03
C SER A 244 -24.38 -2.10 0.24
N ALA A 245 -23.21 -2.10 0.84
CA ALA A 245 -23.08 -2.26 2.28
C ALA A 245 -22.79 -0.90 2.91
N THR A 246 -23.86 -0.11 3.07
CA THR A 246 -23.80 1.15 3.80
C THR A 246 -23.78 0.85 5.29
N HIS A 247 -22.62 0.91 5.91
CA HIS A 247 -22.52 1.09 7.36
C HIS A 247 -21.89 2.43 7.64
N GLN A 248 -22.64 3.28 8.35
CA GLN A 248 -22.18 4.58 8.82
C GLN A 248 -21.41 4.35 10.10
N LEU A 249 -20.09 4.51 10.04
CA LEU A 249 -19.23 4.46 11.21
C LEU A 249 -19.05 5.86 11.77
N THR A 250 -18.77 5.95 13.06
CA THR A 250 -18.62 7.23 13.76
C THR A 250 -17.33 8.01 13.39
N ALA A 251 -16.43 7.43 12.60
CA ALA A 251 -15.13 8.03 12.28
C ALA A 251 -14.74 7.92 10.79
N SER A 252 -14.11 9.00 10.30
CA SER A 252 -13.54 9.14 8.96
C SER A 252 -12.64 7.97 8.60
N ILE A 253 -12.81 7.43 7.39
CA ILE A 253 -11.95 6.36 6.87
C ILE A 253 -10.64 6.99 6.39
N ARG A 254 -9.52 6.43 6.81
CA ARG A 254 -8.19 6.90 6.39
C ARG A 254 -7.66 6.16 5.18
N THR A 255 -7.87 4.84 5.14
CA THR A 255 -7.38 3.99 4.05
C THR A 255 -8.20 2.71 3.96
N VAL A 256 -8.25 2.13 2.76
CA VAL A 256 -8.85 0.83 2.48
C VAL A 256 -7.86 -0.05 1.70
N ALA A 257 -7.92 -1.36 1.89
CA ALA A 257 -7.10 -2.33 1.17
C ALA A 257 -7.87 -3.64 0.93
N TYR A 258 -7.71 -4.24 -0.26
CA TYR A 258 -8.18 -5.60 -0.53
C TYR A 258 -7.17 -6.63 -0.01
N SER A 259 -7.66 -7.78 0.42
CA SER A 259 -6.87 -8.99 0.55
C SER A 259 -6.40 -9.47 -0.84
N HIS A 260 -5.31 -10.22 -0.87
CA HIS A 260 -4.70 -10.68 -2.12
C HIS A 260 -5.62 -11.62 -2.93
N ASP A 261 -6.44 -12.41 -2.25
CA ASP A 261 -7.48 -13.25 -2.89
C ASP A 261 -8.70 -12.43 -3.36
N GLY A 262 -8.74 -11.13 -3.06
CA GLY A 262 -9.82 -10.21 -3.42
C GLY A 262 -11.10 -10.40 -2.63
N LEU A 263 -11.14 -11.33 -1.67
CA LEU A 263 -12.35 -11.72 -0.96
C LEU A 263 -12.66 -10.81 0.25
N GLY A 264 -11.63 -10.27 0.90
CA GLY A 264 -11.73 -9.40 2.07
C GLY A 264 -11.28 -7.98 1.78
N ILE A 265 -11.86 -7.03 2.48
CA ILE A 265 -11.47 -5.62 2.46
C ILE A 265 -11.27 -5.16 3.90
N PHE A 266 -10.21 -4.42 4.13
CA PHE A 266 -9.88 -3.87 5.43
C PHE A 266 -9.91 -2.35 5.38
N SER A 267 -10.51 -1.74 6.39
CA SER A 267 -10.52 -0.29 6.58
C SER A 267 -9.88 0.10 7.89
N ILE A 268 -9.23 1.25 7.87
CA ILE A 268 -8.68 1.91 9.04
C ILE A 268 -9.32 3.29 9.14
N HIS A 269 -9.73 3.64 10.35
CA HIS A 269 -10.45 4.87 10.65
C HIS A 269 -9.58 5.87 11.43
N ASP A 270 -9.98 7.14 11.46
CA ASP A 270 -9.25 8.19 12.16
C ASP A 270 -9.28 8.05 13.69
N ASP A 271 -10.29 7.35 14.23
CA ASP A 271 -10.36 6.94 15.63
C ASP A 271 -9.50 5.72 15.97
N ASN A 272 -8.74 5.22 14.98
CA ASN A 272 -7.88 4.03 15.04
C ASN A 272 -8.65 2.71 15.21
N THR A 273 -9.94 2.69 14.94
CA THR A 273 -10.68 1.44 14.77
C THR A 273 -10.31 0.79 13.44
N MET A 274 -10.55 -0.51 13.35
CA MET A 274 -10.37 -1.30 12.14
C MET A 274 -11.65 -2.08 11.88
N GLN A 275 -11.93 -2.32 10.61
CA GLN A 275 -13.07 -3.14 10.22
C GLN A 275 -12.71 -4.03 9.04
N SER A 276 -13.26 -5.24 9.03
CA SER A 276 -13.20 -6.15 7.90
C SER A 276 -14.54 -6.20 7.19
N TRP A 277 -14.46 -6.40 5.88
CA TRP A 277 -15.61 -6.46 5.00
C TRP A 277 -15.42 -7.62 4.03
N ASP A 278 -16.47 -8.37 3.81
CA ASP A 278 -16.51 -9.36 2.74
C ASP A 278 -16.88 -8.64 1.43
N SER A 279 -16.02 -8.74 0.42
CA SER A 279 -16.18 -8.08 -0.87
C SER A 279 -17.38 -8.59 -1.68
N SER A 280 -17.82 -9.82 -1.45
CA SER A 280 -18.86 -10.50 -2.24
C SER A 280 -20.26 -10.25 -1.68
N THR A 281 -20.37 -10.23 -0.35
CA THR A 281 -21.63 -10.06 0.37
C THR A 281 -21.82 -8.64 0.90
N GLY A 282 -20.73 -7.85 0.98
CA GLY A 282 -20.72 -6.57 1.68
C GLY A 282 -20.87 -6.71 3.19
N ALA A 283 -20.90 -7.93 3.73
CA ALA A 283 -21.04 -8.14 5.16
C ALA A 283 -19.84 -7.51 5.90
N SER A 284 -20.15 -6.66 6.87
CA SER A 284 -19.14 -6.00 7.68
C SER A 284 -19.05 -6.70 9.03
N GLY A 285 -17.84 -7.06 9.45
CA GLY A 285 -17.55 -7.53 10.80
C GLY A 285 -16.83 -6.43 11.55
N SER A 286 -17.36 -5.96 12.68
CA SER A 286 -16.53 -5.19 13.60
C SER A 286 -15.41 -6.11 14.07
N ILE A 287 -14.18 -5.71 13.78
CA ILE A 287 -13.02 -6.28 14.45
C ILE A 287 -13.07 -5.59 15.82
N PRO A 288 -13.43 -6.27 16.93
CA PRO A 288 -13.41 -5.65 18.25
C PRO A 288 -12.06 -4.99 18.46
N SER A 289 -12.06 -3.67 18.34
CA SER A 289 -11.07 -2.85 19.00
C SER A 289 -11.28 -3.13 20.47
N SER A 290 -10.29 -3.77 21.10
CA SER A 290 -10.19 -3.65 22.55
C SER A 290 -10.29 -2.15 22.86
N PRO A 291 -11.25 -1.72 23.72
CA PRO A 291 -11.27 -0.33 24.12
C PRO A 291 -9.95 -0.11 24.84
N VAL A 292 -9.32 1.03 24.55
CA VAL A 292 -7.93 1.36 24.92
C VAL A 292 -6.95 0.95 23.82
N PHE A 293 -6.83 1.87 22.86
CA PHE A 293 -5.60 2.45 22.32
C PHE A 293 -4.32 1.63 22.45
N ASP A 294 -3.53 1.70 21.36
CA ASP A 294 -2.14 1.28 21.21
C ASP A 294 -1.94 -0.08 20.50
N VAL A 295 -2.53 -0.23 19.31
CA VAL A 295 -2.12 -1.29 18.36
C VAL A 295 -0.85 -0.85 17.64
N TYR A 296 0.27 -1.55 17.87
CA TYR A 296 1.58 -1.19 17.28
C TYR A 296 1.92 -1.98 16.01
N SER A 297 1.39 -3.21 15.89
CA SER A 297 1.68 -4.13 14.80
C SER A 297 0.49 -5.06 14.59
N VAL A 298 0.30 -5.45 13.33
CA VAL A 298 -0.73 -6.39 12.91
C VAL A 298 -0.12 -7.43 11.98
N ALA A 299 -0.62 -8.66 12.01
CA ALA A 299 -0.23 -9.72 11.10
C ALA A 299 -1.43 -10.58 10.71
N LEU A 300 -1.51 -10.96 9.44
CA LEU A 300 -2.54 -11.88 8.94
C LEU A 300 -1.93 -13.29 8.84
N SER A 301 -2.73 -14.31 9.13
CA SER A 301 -2.31 -15.69 8.89
C SER A 301 -2.16 -15.96 7.39
N PRO A 302 -1.27 -16.89 6.97
CA PRO A 302 -1.04 -17.18 5.55
C PRO A 302 -2.29 -17.65 4.78
N ASN A 303 -3.28 -18.23 5.47
CA ASN A 303 -4.55 -18.65 4.89
C ASN A 303 -5.64 -17.55 4.91
N GLY A 304 -5.32 -16.35 5.39
CA GLY A 304 -6.23 -15.20 5.45
C GLY A 304 -7.37 -15.33 6.49
N GLN A 305 -7.37 -16.37 7.32
CA GLN A 305 -8.47 -16.67 8.24
C GLN A 305 -8.33 -16.04 9.62
N LEU A 306 -7.11 -15.75 10.06
CA LEU A 306 -6.82 -15.22 11.40
C LEU A 306 -6.03 -13.92 11.31
N PHE A 307 -6.39 -12.98 12.17
CA PHE A 307 -5.78 -11.66 12.29
C PHE A 307 -5.18 -11.52 13.69
N ALA A 308 -3.88 -11.24 13.78
CA ALA A 308 -3.19 -10.97 15.04
C ALA A 308 -2.93 -9.47 15.19
N SER A 309 -3.34 -8.89 16.32
CA SER A 309 -3.02 -7.51 16.69
C SER A 309 -2.31 -7.46 18.03
N SER A 310 -1.23 -6.67 18.10
CA SER A 310 -0.49 -6.43 19.35
C SER A 310 -1.01 -5.20 20.09
N CYS A 311 -1.08 -5.23 21.42
CA CYS A 311 -1.54 -4.11 22.25
C CYS A 311 -0.44 -3.57 23.20
N LYS A 312 -0.64 -2.35 23.74
CA LYS A 312 0.27 -1.76 24.73
C LYS A 312 0.37 -2.50 26.05
N ASN A 313 -0.70 -3.17 26.45
CA ASN A 313 -0.73 -3.92 27.70
C ASN A 313 0.00 -5.27 27.62
N GLY A 314 0.74 -5.53 26.53
CA GLY A 314 1.48 -6.78 26.35
C GLY A 314 0.67 -7.91 25.73
N ASN A 315 -0.63 -7.71 25.49
CA ASN A 315 -1.47 -8.76 24.92
C ASN A 315 -1.40 -8.77 23.40
N ILE A 316 -1.59 -9.95 22.82
CA ILE A 316 -1.81 -10.13 21.38
C ILE A 316 -3.19 -10.76 21.22
N GLN A 317 -4.02 -10.20 20.35
CA GLN A 317 -5.38 -10.68 20.12
C GLN A 317 -5.44 -11.35 18.75
N LEU A 318 -5.92 -12.60 18.71
CA LEU A 318 -6.21 -13.34 17.50
C LEU A 318 -7.70 -13.25 17.22
N LEU A 319 -8.06 -12.80 16.02
CA LEU A 319 -9.43 -12.70 15.57
C LEU A 319 -9.65 -13.57 14.35
N ASN A 320 -10.78 -14.24 14.31
CA ASN A 320 -11.26 -14.87 13.09
C ASN A 320 -11.76 -13.79 12.13
N VAL A 321 -11.15 -13.73 10.94
CA VAL A 321 -11.40 -12.69 9.93
C VAL A 321 -12.85 -12.75 9.42
N ARG A 322 -13.45 -13.94 9.38
CA ARG A 322 -14.83 -14.15 8.87
C ARG A 322 -15.90 -13.81 9.91
N THR A 323 -15.68 -14.14 11.17
CA THR A 323 -16.71 -13.96 12.21
C THR A 323 -16.52 -12.67 13.01
N GLY A 324 -15.34 -12.05 12.94
CA GLY A 324 -15.00 -10.88 13.77
C GLY A 324 -14.92 -11.19 15.26
N VAL A 325 -15.08 -12.47 15.65
CA VAL A 325 -15.04 -12.87 17.05
C VAL A 325 -13.58 -13.03 17.48
N PRO A 326 -13.16 -12.48 18.63
CA PRO A 326 -11.88 -12.80 19.24
C PRO A 326 -11.81 -14.30 19.47
N ASP A 327 -10.86 -14.93 18.79
CA ASP A 327 -10.69 -16.37 18.85
C ASP A 327 -9.82 -16.74 20.04
N VAL A 328 -8.66 -16.07 20.18
CA VAL A 328 -7.73 -16.34 21.28
C VAL A 328 -6.99 -15.06 21.71
N LYS A 329 -6.80 -14.89 23.02
CA LYS A 329 -5.93 -13.86 23.60
C LYS A 329 -4.62 -14.51 24.03
N LEU A 330 -3.50 -14.00 23.51
CA LEU A 330 -2.16 -14.42 23.90
C LEU A 330 -1.64 -13.47 24.96
N GLU A 331 -1.45 -13.99 26.17
CA GLU A 331 -0.99 -13.25 27.34
C GLU A 331 0.41 -13.72 27.73
N GLY A 332 1.28 -12.77 28.10
CA GLY A 332 2.61 -13.12 28.60
C GLY A 332 3.63 -12.00 28.56
N HIS A 333 3.58 -11.10 27.57
CA HIS A 333 4.45 -9.93 27.61
C HIS A 333 4.03 -8.99 28.74
N THR A 334 5.00 -8.41 29.44
CA THR A 334 4.74 -7.52 30.59
C THR A 334 4.71 -6.04 30.23
N ASP A 335 5.02 -5.72 28.97
CA ASP A 335 4.99 -4.37 28.39
C ASP A 335 4.63 -4.46 26.90
N ARG A 336 4.49 -3.31 26.24
CA ARG A 336 4.03 -3.09 24.85
C ARG A 336 4.67 -4.06 23.87
N VAL A 337 3.83 -4.76 23.10
CA VAL A 337 4.30 -5.56 21.96
C VAL A 337 4.44 -4.65 20.75
N HIS A 338 5.66 -4.50 20.23
CA HIS A 338 5.99 -3.60 19.11
C HIS A 338 5.86 -4.26 17.74
N SER A 339 6.01 -5.57 17.67
CA SER A 339 6.04 -6.31 16.42
C SER A 339 5.48 -7.71 16.62
N VAL A 340 4.68 -8.17 15.67
CA VAL A 340 4.06 -9.50 15.63
C VAL A 340 4.13 -10.02 14.20
N ALA A 341 4.47 -11.30 14.02
CA ALA A 341 4.55 -11.95 12.72
C ALA A 341 4.09 -13.42 12.80
N TYR A 342 3.25 -13.84 11.84
CA TYR A 342 2.98 -15.26 11.61
C TYR A 342 4.14 -15.93 10.89
N SER A 343 4.42 -17.18 11.27
CA SER A 343 5.30 -18.06 10.49
C SER A 343 4.70 -18.35 9.11
N PRO A 344 5.53 -18.65 8.09
CA PRO A 344 5.06 -18.96 6.73
C PRO A 344 4.07 -20.13 6.66
N CYS A 345 4.20 -21.11 7.57
CA CYS A 345 3.29 -22.25 7.66
C CYS A 345 2.01 -21.95 8.47
N GLY A 346 1.90 -20.76 9.07
CA GLY A 346 0.74 -20.32 9.85
C GLY A 346 0.60 -20.95 11.24
N LYS A 347 1.51 -21.84 11.63
CA LYS A 347 1.42 -22.62 12.88
C LYS A 347 1.97 -21.90 14.11
N TRP A 348 2.82 -20.90 13.88
CA TRP A 348 3.52 -20.15 14.91
C TRP A 348 3.31 -18.65 14.75
N ILE A 349 3.33 -17.94 15.88
CA ILE A 349 3.41 -16.48 15.94
C ILE A 349 4.67 -16.12 16.69
N LEU A 350 5.37 -15.10 16.23
CA LEU A 350 6.50 -14.49 16.92
C LEU A 350 6.11 -13.07 17.31
N SER A 351 6.45 -12.65 18.51
CA SER A 351 6.23 -11.28 18.99
C SER A 351 7.47 -10.70 19.66
N GLY A 352 7.68 -9.40 19.50
CA GLY A 352 8.75 -8.64 20.16
C GLY A 352 8.18 -7.49 20.98
N SER A 353 8.69 -7.29 22.19
CA SER A 353 8.13 -6.35 23.16
C SER A 353 9.17 -5.44 23.82
N ARG A 354 8.66 -4.33 24.37
CA ARG A 354 9.33 -3.41 25.27
C ARG A 354 9.83 -4.06 26.57
N ASP A 355 9.28 -5.21 26.94
CA ASP A 355 9.76 -5.99 28.08
C ASP A 355 11.13 -6.66 27.86
N LYS A 356 11.80 -6.34 26.74
CA LYS A 356 13.10 -6.88 26.33
C LYS A 356 13.07 -8.38 26.08
N THR A 357 11.91 -8.91 25.65
CA THR A 357 11.77 -10.30 25.23
C THR A 357 11.15 -10.40 23.84
N ALA A 358 11.47 -11.50 23.16
CA ALA A 358 10.65 -12.01 22.07
C ALA A 358 9.97 -13.31 22.51
N ARG A 359 8.75 -13.57 22.07
CA ARG A 359 7.99 -14.76 22.43
C ARG A 359 7.51 -15.50 21.20
N LEU A 360 7.66 -16.82 21.27
CA LEU A 360 7.16 -17.74 20.27
C LEU A 360 5.88 -18.39 20.78
N TRP A 361 4.83 -18.36 19.97
CA TRP A 361 3.51 -18.89 20.27
C TRP A 361 3.16 -20.00 19.29
N SER A 362 2.55 -21.08 19.76
CA SER A 362 2.15 -22.24 18.94
C SER A 362 0.66 -22.50 19.04
N GLY A 363 0.03 -22.85 17.91
CA GLY A 363 -1.35 -23.33 17.84
C GLY A 363 -1.50 -24.86 17.76
N GLU A 364 -0.43 -25.64 17.85
CA GLU A 364 -0.47 -27.10 17.59
C GLU A 364 -1.03 -27.97 18.74
N VAL A 365 -1.24 -27.42 19.94
CA VAL A 365 -1.75 -28.16 21.10
C VAL A 365 -2.97 -27.45 21.69
N ASP A 366 -4.14 -27.74 21.13
CA ASP A 366 -5.52 -27.40 21.56
C ASP A 366 -5.89 -25.91 21.83
N ARG A 367 -4.94 -25.01 22.15
CA ARG A 367 -5.08 -23.55 22.24
C ARG A 367 -3.72 -22.88 22.02
N TRP A 368 -3.74 -21.68 21.44
CA TRP A 368 -2.52 -20.89 21.29
C TRP A 368 -1.85 -20.63 22.65
N SER A 369 -0.56 -20.95 22.76
CA SER A 369 0.22 -20.76 24.00
C SER A 369 1.66 -20.35 23.73
N CYS A 370 2.29 -19.69 24.70
CA CYS A 370 3.70 -19.31 24.64
C CYS A 370 4.58 -20.56 24.82
N VAL A 371 5.33 -20.94 23.79
CA VAL A 371 6.19 -22.14 23.81
C VAL A 371 7.66 -21.81 24.05
N ALA A 372 8.09 -20.57 23.77
CA ALA A 372 9.45 -20.14 24.07
C ALA A 372 9.49 -18.64 24.37
N VAL A 373 10.39 -18.27 25.28
CA VAL A 373 10.70 -16.88 25.61
C VAL A 373 12.18 -16.64 25.34
N VAL A 374 12.44 -15.77 24.39
CA VAL A 374 13.78 -15.36 23.99
C VAL A 374 14.14 -14.09 24.74
N SER A 375 15.22 -14.14 25.53
CA SER A 375 15.64 -13.07 26.43
C SER A 375 17.13 -12.71 26.23
N GLY A 376 17.66 -11.83 27.09
CA GLY A 376 19.06 -11.39 27.04
C GLY A 376 19.31 -10.21 26.11
N TYR A 377 18.28 -9.50 25.66
CA TYR A 377 18.41 -8.20 25.00
C TYR A 377 18.73 -7.13 26.04
N SER A 378 19.67 -6.24 25.73
CA SER A 378 19.95 -5.08 26.61
C SER A 378 18.92 -3.97 26.39
N GLY A 379 18.31 -3.96 25.20
CA GLY A 379 17.26 -3.05 24.76
C GLY A 379 15.90 -3.71 24.50
N VAL A 380 14.95 -2.91 24.03
CA VAL A 380 13.59 -3.29 23.59
C VAL A 380 13.68 -4.13 22.33
N VAL A 381 12.84 -5.16 22.18
CA VAL A 381 12.71 -5.87 20.89
C VAL A 381 11.71 -5.11 20.02
N THR A 382 12.23 -4.37 19.04
CA THR A 382 11.44 -3.46 18.20
C THR A 382 10.88 -4.12 16.94
N SER A 383 11.46 -5.24 16.50
CA SER A 383 11.06 -5.90 15.26
C SER A 383 11.33 -7.40 15.33
N VAL A 384 10.41 -8.19 14.77
CA VAL A 384 10.57 -9.64 14.60
C VAL A 384 10.25 -10.02 13.16
N ALA A 385 10.91 -11.05 12.63
CA ALA A 385 10.60 -11.62 11.32
C ALA A 385 10.99 -13.10 11.27
N TRP A 386 10.21 -13.90 10.55
CA TRP A 386 10.48 -15.31 10.33
C TRP A 386 11.44 -15.50 9.15
N ASN A 387 12.33 -16.48 9.20
CA ASN A 387 12.97 -17.01 8.00
C ASN A 387 11.91 -17.75 7.17
N PRO A 388 11.95 -17.66 5.84
CA PRO A 388 10.87 -18.19 5.04
C PRO A 388 11.08 -19.58 4.49
N VAL A 389 12.36 -19.93 4.43
CA VAL A 389 12.88 -21.09 3.71
C VAL A 389 13.31 -22.11 4.76
N VAL A 390 13.93 -21.65 5.84
CA VAL A 390 14.37 -22.48 6.96
C VAL A 390 13.25 -22.54 8.00
N PRO A 391 12.65 -23.72 8.24
CA PRO A 391 11.62 -23.87 9.25
C PRO A 391 12.14 -23.50 10.63
N LEU A 392 11.32 -22.80 11.41
CA LEU A 392 11.59 -22.39 12.79
C LEU A 392 12.76 -21.43 13.01
N GLU A 393 13.45 -20.98 11.96
CA GLU A 393 14.46 -19.93 12.08
C GLU A 393 13.78 -18.55 12.05
N PHE A 394 14.21 -17.65 12.91
CA PHE A 394 13.69 -16.29 12.95
C PHE A 394 14.71 -15.26 13.41
N VAL A 395 14.45 -14.00 13.11
CA VAL A 395 15.31 -12.88 13.48
C VAL A 395 14.58 -11.90 14.38
N THR A 396 15.35 -11.33 15.29
CA THR A 396 14.90 -10.32 16.25
C THR A 396 15.81 -9.10 16.13
N GLY A 397 15.21 -7.92 16.11
CA GLY A 397 15.94 -6.65 16.12
C GLY A 397 15.62 -5.88 17.39
N SER A 398 16.65 -5.39 18.06
CA SER A 398 16.52 -4.62 19.29
C SER A 398 17.05 -3.19 19.15
N ASP A 399 16.51 -2.25 19.92
CA ASP A 399 16.96 -0.86 19.97
C ASP A 399 18.36 -0.68 20.60
N ASP A 400 18.92 -1.74 21.19
CA ASP A 400 20.34 -1.80 21.55
C ASP A 400 21.29 -1.95 20.34
N GLY A 401 20.73 -1.99 19.12
CA GLY A 401 21.46 -2.11 17.88
C GLY A 401 21.77 -3.56 17.49
N SER A 402 21.39 -4.55 18.30
CA SER A 402 21.61 -5.96 17.98
C SER A 402 20.54 -6.51 17.04
N VAL A 403 21.00 -7.39 16.14
CA VAL A 403 20.15 -8.27 15.34
C VAL A 403 20.58 -9.70 15.67
N ARG A 404 19.66 -10.52 16.16
CA ARG A 404 19.93 -11.92 16.54
C ARG A 404 19.12 -12.86 15.67
N VAL A 405 19.78 -13.91 15.21
CA VAL A 405 19.18 -15.03 14.48
C VAL A 405 19.01 -16.18 15.46
N TRP A 406 17.87 -16.85 15.42
CA TRP A 406 17.46 -17.91 16.33
C TRP A 406 16.96 -19.12 15.56
#